data_AF-A0A3D4TBH6-F1
#
_entry.id   AF-A0A3D4TBH6-F1
#
_cell.length_a   1.000
_cell.length_b   1.000
_cell.length_c   1.000
_cell.angle_alpha   90.00
_cell.angle_beta   90.00
_cell.angle_gamma   90.00
#
_symmetry.space_group_name_H-M   'P 1'
#
loop_
_entity.id
_entity.type
_entity.pdbx_description
1 polymer ?
#
loop_
_entity_poly.entity_id
_entity_poly.type
_entity_poly.pdbx_seq_one_letter_code
_entity_poly.pdbx_strand_id
1 'polypeptide(L)' 'MVDTKTQYLHIKQEIDKAVLDVIDSAAYINGKPVQDFAANLAAYHGAKHVIPCANGTDALQIAMMALG' A
#
# COMPACT_ATOMS: atom_id res chain seq x y z
N MET A 1 -2.33 16.87 -15.43
CA MET A 1 -2.37 16.66 -13.97
C MET A 1 -3.70 15.99 -13.64
N VAL A 2 -3.70 14.92 -12.84
CA VAL A 2 -4.92 14.16 -12.48
C VAL A 2 -5.59 14.82 -11.28
N ASP A 3 -6.92 14.93 -11.26
CA ASP A 3 -7.67 15.48 -10.13
C ASP A 3 -7.85 14.43 -9.02
N THR A 4 -6.94 14.47 -8.05
CA THR A 4 -6.98 13.60 -6.87
C THR A 4 -7.90 14.13 -5.76
N LYS A 5 -8.30 15.40 -5.82
CA LYS A 5 -9.16 16.00 -4.79
C LYS A 5 -10.57 15.46 -4.89
N THR A 6 -11.14 15.46 -6.09
CA THR A 6 -12.49 14.92 -6.32
C THR A 6 -12.53 13.41 -6.05
N GLN A 7 -11.47 12.68 -6.43
CA GLN A 7 -11.34 11.26 -6.09
C GLN A 7 -11.35 11.04 -4.58
N TYR A 8 -10.53 11.77 -3.82
CA TYR A 8 -10.50 11.67 -2.36
C TYR A 8 -11.86 11.99 -1.75
N LEU A 9 -12.54 13.05 -2.21
CA LEU A 9 -13.87 13.41 -1.70
C LEU A 9 -14.91 12.31 -1.91
N HIS A 10 -14.79 11.52 -2.98
CA HIS A 10 -15.68 10.40 -3.26
C HIS A 10 -15.55 9.25 -2.24
N ILE A 11 -14.34 9.02 -1.71
CA ILE A 11 -14.01 7.94 -0.76
C ILE A 11 -13.53 8.46 0.60
N LYS A 12 -13.89 9.72 0.93
CA LYS A 12 -13.33 10.45 2.08
C LYS A 12 -13.57 9.74 3.41
N GLN A 13 -14.77 9.21 3.62
CA GLN A 13 -15.12 8.56 4.88
C GLN A 13 -14.26 7.31 5.13
N GLU A 14 -13.98 6.54 4.08
CA GLU A 14 -13.16 5.33 4.17
C GLU A 14 -11.69 5.67 4.42
N ILE A 15 -11.14 6.66 3.69
CA ILE A 15 -9.75 7.10 3.86
C ILE A 15 -9.54 7.71 5.26
N ASP A 16 -10.40 8.64 5.68
CA ASP A 16 -10.23 9.34 6.96
C ASP A 16 -10.28 8.35 8.13
N LYS A 17 -11.20 7.38 8.08
CA LYS A 17 -11.28 6.32 9.09
C LYS A 17 -10.00 5.48 9.11
N ALA A 18 -9.53 5.00 7.96
CA ALA A 18 -8.32 4.17 7.89
C ALA A 18 -7.07 4.92 8.40
N VAL A 19 -6.97 6.23 8.14
CA VAL A 19 -5.88 7.07 8.66
C VAL A 19 -5.97 7.19 10.18
N LEU A 20 -7.15 7.47 10.73
CA LEU A 20 -7.37 7.56 12.18
C LEU A 20 -7.09 6.23 12.88
N ASP A 21 -7.55 5.11 12.32
CA ASP A 21 -7.31 3.77 12.87
C ASP A 21 -5.80 3.46 13.01
N VAL A 22 -4.98 3.89 12.03
CA VAL A 22 -3.52 3.76 12.11
C VAL A 22 -2.93 4.63 13.22
N ILE A 23 -3.37 5.89 13.32
CA ILE A 23 -2.92 6.82 14.37
C ILE A 23 -3.24 6.27 15.76
N ASP A 24 -4.48 5.79 15.97
CA ASP A 24 -4.93 5.22 17.24
C ASP A 24 -4.15 3.96 17.61
N SER A 25 -3.78 3.13 16.63
CA SER A 25 -3.00 1.91 16.87
C SER A 25 -1.51 2.15 17.12
N ALA A 26 -0.99 3.32 16.74
CA ALA A 26 0.44 3.63 16.66
C ALA A 26 1.31 2.64 15.84
N ALA A 27 0.69 1.77 15.04
CA ALA A 27 1.37 0.76 14.23
C ALA A 27 1.80 1.34 12.86
N TYR A 28 2.69 2.34 12.89
CA TYR A 28 3.04 3.14 11.71
C TYR A 28 3.87 2.39 10.66
N ILE A 29 4.67 1.40 11.07
CA ILE A 29 5.58 0.67 10.17
C ILE A 29 5.14 -0.80 10.10
N ASN A 30 4.89 -1.26 8.88
CA ASN A 30 4.53 -2.66 8.57
C ASN A 30 3.36 -3.22 9.39
N GLY A 31 2.40 -2.36 9.76
CA GLY A 31 1.20 -2.73 10.49
C GLY A 31 0.18 -3.50 9.64
N LYS A 32 -0.95 -3.86 10.26
CA LYS A 32 -2.04 -4.64 9.63
C LYS A 32 -2.48 -4.11 8.25
N PRO A 33 -2.63 -2.79 8.00
CA PRO A 33 -3.01 -2.30 6.67
C PRO A 33 -2.01 -2.64 5.57
N VAL A 34 -0.70 -2.69 5.88
CA VAL A 34 0.34 -3.06 4.90
C VAL A 34 0.27 -4.54 4.56
N GLN A 35 0.03 -5.39 5.57
CA GLN A 35 -0.12 -6.84 5.39
C GLN A 35 -1.38 -7.17 4.57
N ASP A 36 -2.50 -6.51 4.87
CA ASP A 36 -3.75 -6.67 4.13
C ASP A 36 -3.62 -6.18 2.70
N PHE A 37 -2.96 -5.04 2.48
CA PHE A 37 -2.66 -4.55 1.14
C PHE A 37 -1.86 -5.57 0.33
N ALA A 38 -0.80 -6.15 0.91
CA ALA A 38 -0.01 -7.16 0.22
C ALA A 38 -0.84 -8.40 -0.15
N ALA A 39 -1.66 -8.91 0.78
CA ALA A 39 -2.53 -10.06 0.54
C ALA A 39 -3.58 -9.78 -0.54
N ASN A 40 -4.26 -8.63 -0.45
CA ASN A 40 -5.28 -8.22 -1.42
C ASN A 40 -4.68 -8.00 -2.81
N LEU A 41 -3.50 -7.38 -2.89
CA LEU A 41 -2.82 -7.14 -4.15
C LEU A 41 -2.32 -8.44 -4.80
N ALA A 42 -1.85 -9.39 -3.98
CA ALA A 42 -1.48 -10.73 -4.44
C ALA A 42 -2.69 -11.45 -5.05
N ALA A 43 -3.84 -11.41 -4.38
CA ALA A 43 -5.08 -11.96 -4.89
C ALA A 43 -5.55 -11.26 -6.18
N TYR A 44 -5.49 -9.92 -6.22
CA TYR A 44 -5.90 -9.13 -7.38
C TYR A 44 -5.07 -9.46 -8.64
N HIS A 45 -3.76 -9.65 -8.51
CA HIS A 45 -2.88 -9.98 -9.63
C HIS A 45 -2.73 -11.48 -9.89
N GLY A 46 -3.30 -12.36 -9.06
CA GLY A 46 -3.05 -13.80 -9.11
C GLY A 46 -1.58 -14.17 -8.85
N ALA A 47 -0.84 -13.32 -8.14
CA ALA A 47 0.55 -13.54 -7.81
C ALA A 47 0.69 -14.34 -6.52
N LYS A 48 1.69 -15.23 -6.45
CA LYS A 48 1.98 -15.99 -5.23
C LYS A 48 2.52 -15.10 -4.09
N HIS A 49 3.24 -14.04 -4.44
CA HIS A 49 3.91 -13.15 -3.49
C HIS A 49 3.76 -11.70 -3.92
N VAL A 50 3.56 -10.81 -2.94
CA VAL A 50 3.65 -9.36 -3.06
C VAL A 50 4.51 -8.85 -1.92
N ILE A 51 5.51 -8.05 -2.24
CA ILE A 51 6.45 -7.46 -1.28
C ILE A 51 6.34 -5.94 -1.41
N PRO A 52 5.65 -5.27 -0.46
CA PRO A 52 5.60 -3.81 -0.44
C PRO A 52 7.00 -3.21 -0.25
N CYS A 53 7.28 -2.11 -0.95
CA CYS A 53 8.51 -1.33 -0.81
C CYS A 53 8.16 0.17 -0.91
N ALA A 54 9.15 1.04 -0.72
CA ALA A 54 8.91 2.47 -0.59
C ALA A 54 8.43 3.13 -1.90
N ASN A 55 8.92 2.68 -3.06
CA ASN A 55 8.55 3.24 -4.37
C ASN A 55 8.88 2.27 -5.53
N GLY A 56 8.47 2.63 -6.75
CA GLY A 56 8.69 1.80 -7.95
C GLY A 56 10.14 1.67 -8.40
N THR A 57 10.99 2.67 -8.15
CA THR A 57 12.43 2.60 -8.45
C THR A 57 13.11 1.59 -7.52
N ASP A 58 12.80 1.63 -6.22
CA ASP A 58 13.28 0.64 -5.25
C ASP A 58 12.81 -0.76 -5.62
N ALA A 59 11.57 -0.92 -6.07
CA ALA A 59 11.04 -2.21 -6.52
C ALA A 59 11.89 -2.83 -7.63
N LEU A 60 12.22 -2.04 -8.67
CA LEU A 60 13.08 -2.48 -9.76
C LEU A 60 14.50 -2.78 -9.28
N GLN A 61 15.06 -1.93 -8.43
CA GLN A 61 16.40 -2.13 -7.87
C GLN A 61 16.48 -3.41 -7.04
N ILE A 62 15.53 -3.65 -6.13
CA ILE A 62 15.47 -4.86 -5.30
C ILE A 62 15.34 -6.11 -6.19
N ALA A 63 14.49 -6.07 -7.21
CA ALA A 63 14.34 -7.18 -8.15
C ALA A 63 15.66 -7.50 -8.87
N MET A 64 16.38 -6.48 -9.35
CA MET A 64 17.68 -6.67 -10.00
C MET A 64 18.75 -7.16 -9.02
N MET A 65 18.78 -6.64 -7.79
CA MET A 65 19.70 -7.09 -6.73
C MET A 65 19.46 -8.55 -6.33
N ALA A 66 18.21 -9.02 -6.37
CA ALA A 66 17.86 -10.41 -6.03
C ALA A 66 18.19 -11.42 -7.15
N LEU A 67 18.32 -10.95 -8.40
CA LEU A 67 18.70 -11.76 -9.56
C LEU A 67 20.22 -11.83 -9.79
N GLY A 68 20.98 -10.94 -9.15
CA GLY A 68 22.44 -10.81 -9.28
C GLY A 68 23.24 -11.82 -8.48
#